data_AF-A0A957N6T3-F1
#
_entry.id   AF-A0A957N6T3-F1
#
_cell.length_a   1.000
_cell.length_b   1.000
_cell.length_c   1.000
_cell.angle_alpha   90.00
_cell.angle_beta   90.00
_cell.angle_gamma   90.00
#
_symmetry.space_group_name_H-M   'P 1'
#
loop_
_entity.id
_entity.type
_entity.pdbx_description
1 polymer ?
#
loop_
_entity_poly.entity_id
_entity_poly.type
_entity_poly.pdbx_seq_one_letter_code
_entity_poly.pdbx_strand_id
1 'polypeptide(L)'
;MSGISRKRLIGVLVWLAVLLTAAGCAVDTQELADLQAALATPAASTNGSGHLAAVAPVEPAAAAPAAEAAPADASTTEATLAAVTVPQRDLRELAMRLKPGVDDVPATVATARDYQVGDTLEFWAHDLDNNQDFQITAELVYITDVAYVWVESGRDYDYDAVVASVERFSEQSYPAEVAFFGSEWKPGVDLNPRV
;
A
#
# COMPACT_ATOMS: atom_id res chain seq x y z
N MET A 1 14.18 -53.00 48.01
CA MET A 1 13.52 -51.95 48.81
C MET A 1 14.34 -50.67 48.74
N SER A 2 13.90 -49.69 47.96
CA SER A 2 14.19 -48.28 48.24
C SER A 2 13.17 -47.44 47.48
N GLY A 3 12.06 -47.12 48.15
CA GLY A 3 11.02 -46.27 47.59
C GLY A 3 11.46 -44.81 47.71
N ILE A 4 11.70 -44.17 46.58
CA ILE A 4 11.88 -42.72 46.52
C ILE A 4 10.57 -42.09 47.01
N SER A 5 10.63 -41.43 48.17
CA SER A 5 9.48 -40.78 48.80
C SER A 5 8.86 -39.77 47.84
N ARG A 6 7.53 -39.81 47.66
CA ARG A 6 6.75 -38.86 46.83
C ARG A 6 7.09 -37.39 47.12
N LYS A 7 7.50 -37.07 48.35
CA LYS A 7 7.94 -35.72 48.75
C LYS A 7 9.27 -35.30 48.11
N ARG A 8 10.18 -36.24 47.86
CA ARG A 8 11.45 -35.99 47.15
C ARG A 8 11.25 -35.85 45.63
N LEU A 9 10.27 -36.56 45.06
CA LEU A 9 9.93 -36.45 43.64
C LEU A 9 9.24 -35.11 43.32
N ILE A 10 8.33 -34.66 44.19
CA ILE A 10 7.65 -33.35 44.05
C ILE A 10 8.65 -32.20 44.26
N GLY A 11 9.58 -32.33 45.20
CA GLY A 11 10.64 -31.32 45.41
C GLY A 11 11.55 -31.14 44.20
N VAL A 12 11.91 -32.23 43.50
CA VAL A 12 12.74 -32.19 42.29
C VAL A 12 11.97 -31.61 41.09
N LEU A 13 10.68 -31.93 40.94
CA LEU A 13 9.84 -31.39 39.86
C LEU A 13 9.55 -29.89 40.03
N VAL A 14 9.34 -29.42 41.27
CA VAL A 14 9.17 -27.98 41.55
C VAL A 14 10.50 -27.23 41.34
N TRP A 15 11.63 -27.82 41.71
CA TRP A 15 12.95 -27.22 41.40
C TRP A 15 13.24 -27.19 39.89
N LEU A 16 12.86 -28.21 39.13
CA LEU A 16 13.02 -28.24 37.66
C LEU A 16 12.09 -27.23 36.95
N ALA A 17 10.89 -26.99 37.46
CA ALA A 17 9.96 -25.99 36.91
C ALA A 17 10.42 -24.54 37.19
N VAL A 18 11.10 -24.30 38.31
CA VAL A 18 11.70 -22.99 38.64
C VAL A 18 13.02 -22.76 37.89
N LEU A 19 13.74 -23.83 37.51
CA LEU A 19 14.97 -23.72 36.71
C LEU A 19 14.72 -23.62 35.20
N LEU A 20 13.52 -24.02 34.71
CA LEU A 20 13.15 -23.89 33.30
C LEU A 20 12.56 -22.51 32.92
N THR A 21 12.29 -21.64 33.89
CA THR A 21 11.73 -20.29 33.66
C THR A 21 12.78 -19.18 33.56
N ALA A 22 14.08 -19.51 33.51
CA ALA A 22 15.17 -18.54 33.47
C ALA A 22 16.07 -18.62 32.21
N ALA A 23 15.66 -19.32 31.15
CA ALA A 23 16.43 -19.42 29.90
C ALA A 23 15.56 -19.24 28.64
N GLY A 24 15.70 -18.07 28.00
CA GLY A 24 15.16 -17.73 26.67
C GLY A 24 14.01 -16.71 26.75
N CYS A 25 14.10 -15.47 26.30
CA CYS A 25 15.05 -14.81 25.40
C CYS A 25 15.41 -13.44 25.98
N ALA A 26 16.69 -13.14 26.12
CA ALA A 26 17.13 -11.75 26.17
C ALA A 26 16.91 -11.20 24.76
N VAL A 27 15.84 -10.41 24.57
CA VAL A 27 15.76 -9.53 23.39
C VAL A 27 16.92 -8.56 23.54
N ASP A 28 17.81 -8.57 22.55
CA ASP A 28 18.99 -7.72 22.55
C ASP A 28 18.49 -6.27 22.39
N THR A 29 18.49 -5.51 23.48
CA THR A 29 18.03 -4.12 23.50
C THR A 29 18.84 -3.23 22.56
N GLN A 30 20.01 -3.71 22.11
CA GLN A 30 20.85 -3.05 21.12
C GLN A 30 20.20 -3.04 19.73
N GLU A 31 19.48 -4.11 19.35
CA GLU A 31 18.86 -4.25 18.02
C GLU A 31 17.67 -3.28 17.84
N LEU A 32 16.90 -3.07 18.92
CA LEU A 32 15.81 -2.08 18.95
C LEU A 32 16.35 -0.64 18.92
N ALA A 33 17.51 -0.39 19.53
CA ALA A 33 18.14 0.93 19.50
C ALA A 33 18.70 1.27 18.11
N ASP A 34 19.27 0.29 17.40
CA ASP A 34 19.81 0.48 16.05
C ASP A 34 18.69 0.73 15.01
N LEU A 35 17.54 0.06 15.11
CA LEU A 35 16.37 0.33 14.26
C LEU A 35 15.79 1.74 14.48
N GLN A 36 15.79 2.22 15.73
CA GLN A 36 15.29 3.56 16.06
C GLN A 36 16.26 4.67 15.60
N ALA A 37 17.57 4.39 15.55
CA ALA A 37 18.57 5.31 14.99
C ALA A 37 18.52 5.39 13.45
N ALA A 38 18.20 4.29 12.77
CA ALA A 38 18.04 4.25 11.32
C ALA A 38 16.86 5.10 10.82
N LEU A 39 15.76 5.17 11.58
CA LEU A 39 14.59 5.99 11.25
C LEU A 39 14.76 7.49 11.54
N ALA A 40 15.77 7.88 12.32
CA ALA A 40 15.99 9.26 12.75
C ALA A 40 17.00 10.03 11.87
N THR A 41 17.65 9.39 10.90
CA THR A 41 18.67 10.04 10.05
C THR A 41 18.06 10.46 8.70
N PRO A 42 17.97 11.75 8.37
CA PRO A 42 17.70 12.14 7.00
C PRO A 42 18.96 11.85 6.16
N ALA A 43 18.91 10.82 5.33
CA ALA A 43 19.91 10.60 4.29
C ALA A 43 19.77 11.72 3.25
N ALA A 44 20.50 12.82 3.44
CA ALA A 44 20.70 13.83 2.43
C ALA A 44 21.55 13.22 1.30
N SER A 45 20.89 12.71 0.26
CA SER A 45 21.55 12.30 -0.97
C SER A 45 22.11 13.54 -1.67
N THR A 46 23.39 13.80 -1.44
CA THR A 46 24.17 14.77 -2.21
C THR A 46 24.97 14.00 -3.24
N ASN A 47 24.39 13.83 -4.43
CA ASN A 47 25.18 13.49 -5.61
C ASN A 47 25.18 14.68 -6.56
N GLY A 48 26.17 15.55 -6.35
CA GLY A 48 26.62 16.48 -7.37
C GLY A 48 27.83 15.89 -8.09
N SER A 49 27.77 15.81 -9.42
CA SER A 49 28.75 16.40 -10.34
C SER A 49 28.75 15.71 -11.70
N GLY A 50 28.69 16.51 -12.76
CA GLY A 50 29.50 16.24 -13.94
C GLY A 50 28.82 16.23 -15.30
N HIS A 51 28.22 17.36 -15.74
CA HIS A 51 28.41 17.78 -17.13
C HIS A 51 28.20 19.29 -17.32
N LEU A 52 29.18 20.10 -16.92
CA LEU A 52 29.32 21.45 -17.48
C LEU A 52 29.98 21.31 -18.85
N ALA A 53 29.19 21.01 -19.88
CA ALA A 53 29.62 21.30 -21.24
C ALA A 53 29.48 22.80 -21.46
N ALA A 54 30.62 23.49 -21.58
CA ALA A 54 30.66 24.86 -22.05
C ALA A 54 30.13 24.91 -23.49
N VAL A 55 28.94 25.49 -23.68
CA VAL A 55 28.40 25.75 -25.02
C VAL A 55 29.11 26.96 -25.59
N ALA A 56 29.83 26.77 -26.69
CA ALA A 56 30.50 27.82 -27.44
C ALA A 56 29.50 28.86 -28.00
N PRO A 57 29.90 30.12 -28.25
CA PRO A 57 29.00 31.13 -28.81
C PRO A 57 28.64 30.73 -30.25
N VAL A 58 27.35 30.52 -30.52
CA VAL A 58 26.85 30.28 -31.88
C VAL A 58 26.56 31.64 -32.53
N GLU A 59 27.22 31.90 -33.66
CA GLU A 59 27.09 33.08 -34.50
C GLU A 59 25.67 33.18 -35.13
N PRO A 60 25.06 34.37 -35.30
CA PRO A 60 23.63 34.49 -35.59
C PRO A 60 23.34 34.28 -37.08
N ALA A 61 22.68 33.17 -37.41
CA ALA A 61 22.16 32.91 -38.75
C ALA A 61 20.64 33.05 -38.80
N ALA A 62 20.22 34.14 -39.45
CA ALA A 62 19.02 34.37 -40.25
C ALA A 62 17.62 34.08 -39.67
N ALA A 63 16.81 35.15 -39.65
CA ALA A 63 15.43 35.22 -39.19
C ALA A 63 14.49 34.17 -39.83
N ALA A 64 13.83 33.39 -38.97
CA ALA A 64 12.58 32.72 -39.28
C ALA A 64 11.48 33.78 -39.55
N PRO A 65 10.47 33.51 -40.40
CA PRO A 65 9.38 34.45 -40.60
C PRO A 65 8.69 34.66 -39.26
N ALA A 66 8.51 35.93 -38.87
CA ALA A 66 7.76 36.28 -37.69
C ALA A 66 6.36 35.69 -37.84
N ALA A 67 6.08 34.66 -37.03
CA ALA A 67 4.70 34.32 -36.71
C ALA A 67 4.11 35.60 -36.12
N GLU A 68 3.16 36.20 -36.84
CA GLU A 68 2.36 37.30 -36.34
C GLU A 68 1.81 36.88 -34.98
N ALA A 69 2.32 37.50 -33.92
CA ALA A 69 1.79 37.31 -32.59
C ALA A 69 0.34 37.80 -32.65
N ALA A 70 -0.61 36.85 -32.61
CA ALA A 70 -1.97 37.17 -32.17
C ALA A 70 -1.86 38.06 -30.91
N PRO A 71 -2.76 39.03 -30.71
CA PRO A 71 -2.70 39.84 -29.50
C PRO A 71 -2.86 38.88 -28.33
N ALA A 72 -1.74 38.53 -27.69
CA ALA A 72 -1.76 37.84 -26.44
C ALA A 72 -2.28 38.88 -25.46
N ASP A 73 -3.55 38.75 -25.10
CA ASP A 73 -4.03 39.33 -23.86
C ASP A 73 -2.97 39.01 -22.81
N ALA A 74 -2.30 40.05 -22.31
CA ALA A 74 -1.15 39.92 -21.42
C ALA A 74 -1.61 39.51 -20.00
N SER A 75 -2.55 38.58 -19.90
CA SER A 75 -2.74 37.82 -18.68
C SER A 75 -1.47 37.03 -18.44
N THR A 76 -0.91 37.16 -17.26
CA THR A 76 0.20 36.30 -16.85
C THR A 76 -0.25 34.84 -16.93
N THR A 77 0.67 33.92 -17.26
CA THR A 77 0.40 32.47 -17.23
C THR A 77 -0.22 32.03 -15.89
N GLU A 78 0.18 32.69 -14.80
CA GLU A 78 -0.39 32.52 -13.46
C GLU A 78 -1.88 32.87 -13.40
N ALA A 79 -2.30 34.02 -13.94
CA ALA A 79 -3.70 34.42 -13.97
C ALA A 79 -4.54 33.45 -14.82
N THR A 80 -3.98 32.94 -15.92
CA THR A 80 -4.64 31.92 -16.75
C THR A 80 -4.80 30.61 -15.98
N LEU A 81 -3.75 30.14 -15.31
CA LEU A 81 -3.80 28.88 -14.57
C LEU A 81 -4.73 28.95 -13.36
N ALA A 82 -4.76 30.09 -12.66
CA ALA A 82 -5.69 30.33 -11.55
C ALA A 82 -7.16 30.37 -11.99
N ALA A 83 -7.42 30.76 -13.25
CA ALA A 83 -8.77 30.80 -13.82
C ALA A 83 -9.22 29.47 -14.45
N VAL A 84 -8.29 28.53 -14.69
CA VAL A 84 -8.63 27.23 -15.27
C VAL A 84 -9.25 26.33 -14.22
N THR A 85 -10.47 25.88 -14.47
CA THR A 85 -11.06 24.74 -13.76
C THR A 85 -10.39 23.45 -14.24
N VAL A 86 -9.54 22.85 -13.41
CA VAL A 86 -8.94 21.55 -13.70
C VAL A 86 -9.98 20.46 -13.45
N PRO A 87 -10.37 19.67 -14.48
CA PRO A 87 -11.32 18.60 -14.28
C PRO A 87 -10.72 17.50 -13.41
N GLN A 88 -11.58 16.78 -12.68
CA GLN A 88 -11.18 15.60 -11.94
C GLN A 88 -10.64 14.53 -12.90
N ARG A 89 -9.60 13.81 -12.48
CA ARG A 89 -9.03 12.70 -13.26
C ARG A 89 -9.94 11.47 -13.20
N ASP A 90 -11.05 11.49 -13.95
CA ASP A 90 -11.93 10.34 -14.12
C ASP A 90 -11.34 9.36 -15.16
N LEU A 91 -10.77 8.26 -14.69
CA LEU A 91 -10.13 7.24 -15.55
C LEU A 91 -11.12 6.58 -16.51
N ARG A 92 -12.40 6.50 -16.17
CA ARG A 92 -13.46 5.92 -17.01
C ARG A 92 -13.71 6.81 -18.21
N GLU A 93 -13.88 8.12 -17.98
CA GLU A 93 -14.03 9.12 -19.04
C GLU A 93 -12.77 9.17 -19.92
N LEU A 94 -11.59 9.17 -19.30
CA LEU A 94 -10.33 9.16 -20.02
C LEU A 94 -10.16 7.91 -20.90
N ALA A 95 -10.55 6.74 -20.40
CA ALA A 95 -10.52 5.50 -21.17
C ALA A 95 -11.45 5.61 -22.39
N MET A 96 -12.70 6.06 -22.20
CA MET A 96 -13.65 6.24 -23.30
C MET A 96 -13.17 7.27 -24.33
N ARG A 97 -12.50 8.34 -23.89
CA ARG A 97 -12.01 9.40 -24.77
C ARG A 97 -10.75 9.02 -25.54
N LEU A 98 -9.83 8.29 -24.93
CA LEU A 98 -8.46 8.12 -25.42
C LEU A 98 -8.16 6.70 -25.93
N LYS A 99 -8.96 5.68 -25.59
CA LYS A 99 -8.74 4.30 -26.02
C LYS A 99 -9.71 3.94 -27.14
N PRO A 100 -9.23 3.76 -28.40
CA PRO A 100 -10.10 3.36 -29.50
C PRO A 100 -10.82 2.04 -29.20
N GLY A 101 -12.14 1.99 -29.48
CA GLY A 101 -12.98 0.82 -29.28
C GLY A 101 -13.50 0.62 -27.86
N VAL A 102 -13.35 1.61 -26.97
CA VAL A 102 -13.98 1.65 -25.65
C VAL A 102 -14.99 2.79 -25.63
N ASP A 103 -16.27 2.48 -25.87
CA ASP A 103 -17.31 3.50 -26.03
C ASP A 103 -18.21 3.65 -24.79
N ASP A 104 -18.30 2.59 -23.97
CA ASP A 104 -19.08 2.58 -22.74
C ASP A 104 -18.33 1.79 -21.66
N VAL A 105 -18.10 2.45 -20.53
CA VAL A 105 -17.58 1.82 -19.33
C VAL A 105 -18.55 2.21 -18.21
N PRO A 106 -19.23 1.25 -17.56
CA PRO A 106 -20.17 1.56 -16.50
C PRO A 106 -19.44 2.11 -15.27
N ALA A 107 -20.08 3.02 -14.54
CA ALA A 107 -19.51 3.63 -13.33
C ALA A 107 -19.42 2.64 -12.15
N THR A 108 -20.27 1.62 -12.15
CA THR A 108 -20.34 0.57 -11.13
C THR A 108 -20.61 -0.78 -11.77
N VAL A 109 -20.41 -1.86 -11.01
CA VAL A 109 -20.89 -3.19 -11.41
C VAL A 109 -22.42 -3.26 -11.35
N ALA A 110 -23.00 -4.30 -11.96
CA ALA A 110 -24.45 -4.47 -12.03
C ALA A 110 -25.09 -5.01 -10.73
N THR A 111 -24.34 -5.70 -9.88
CA THR A 111 -24.87 -6.34 -8.67
C THR A 111 -23.80 -6.43 -7.60
N ALA A 112 -24.16 -6.03 -6.38
CA ALA A 112 -23.32 -6.20 -5.20
C ALA A 112 -23.16 -7.69 -4.88
N ARG A 113 -21.95 -8.11 -4.54
CA ARG A 113 -21.69 -9.45 -4.02
C ARG A 113 -21.33 -9.36 -2.55
N ASP A 114 -22.10 -10.08 -1.73
CA ASP A 114 -21.77 -10.27 -0.32
C ASP A 114 -20.97 -11.56 -0.17
N TYR A 115 -19.79 -11.45 0.43
CA TYR A 115 -18.86 -12.55 0.63
C TYR A 115 -18.85 -13.05 2.06
N GLN A 116 -18.64 -14.35 2.23
CA GLN A 116 -18.55 -15.02 3.51
C GLN A 116 -17.18 -15.68 3.69
N VAL A 117 -16.70 -15.78 4.94
CA VAL A 117 -15.46 -16.51 5.25
C VAL A 117 -15.56 -17.93 4.70
N GLY A 118 -14.51 -18.37 4.00
CA GLY A 118 -14.45 -19.64 3.26
C GLY A 118 -14.83 -19.53 1.78
N ASP A 119 -15.36 -18.38 1.31
CA ASP A 119 -15.54 -18.14 -0.12
C ASP A 119 -14.19 -18.17 -0.85
N THR A 120 -14.20 -18.60 -2.11
CA THR A 120 -13.01 -18.63 -2.97
C THR A 120 -13.22 -17.83 -4.24
N LEU A 121 -12.17 -17.16 -4.69
CA LEU A 121 -12.13 -16.37 -5.93
C LEU A 121 -10.79 -16.49 -6.64
N GLU A 122 -10.82 -16.25 -7.95
CA GLU A 122 -9.59 -16.09 -8.75
C GLU A 122 -9.17 -14.62 -8.79
N PHE A 123 -7.89 -14.37 -8.53
CA PHE A 123 -7.28 -13.05 -8.61
C PHE A 123 -6.15 -13.06 -9.64
N TRP A 124 -5.98 -11.95 -10.34
CA TRP A 124 -4.74 -11.67 -11.06
C TRP A 124 -3.72 -11.09 -10.08
N ALA A 125 -2.55 -11.70 -10.01
CA ALA A 125 -1.39 -11.23 -9.26
C ALA A 125 -0.26 -10.88 -10.24
N HIS A 126 0.63 -9.99 -9.81
CA HIS A 126 1.79 -9.57 -10.60
C HIS A 126 3.07 -9.91 -9.85
N ASP A 127 3.93 -10.70 -10.49
CA ASP A 127 5.30 -10.97 -10.03
C ASP A 127 6.20 -9.81 -10.44
N LEU A 128 6.66 -9.02 -9.46
CA LEU A 128 7.51 -7.85 -9.69
C LEU A 128 8.95 -8.22 -10.10
N ASP A 129 9.43 -9.41 -9.72
CA ASP A 129 10.79 -9.85 -10.03
C ASP A 129 10.88 -10.33 -11.48
N ASN A 130 9.87 -11.06 -11.93
CA ASN A 130 9.80 -11.62 -13.28
C ASN A 130 8.97 -10.77 -14.25
N ASN A 131 8.33 -9.70 -13.76
CA ASN A 131 7.42 -8.82 -14.50
C ASN A 131 6.34 -9.60 -15.27
N GLN A 132 5.66 -10.50 -14.56
CA GLN A 132 4.68 -11.42 -15.14
C GLN A 132 3.36 -11.38 -14.37
N ASP A 133 2.26 -11.34 -15.12
CA ASP A 133 0.91 -11.49 -14.58
C ASP A 133 0.52 -12.98 -14.56
N PHE A 134 -0.04 -13.43 -13.45
CA PHE A 134 -0.55 -14.79 -13.28
C PHE A 134 -1.82 -14.81 -12.45
N GLN A 135 -2.55 -15.92 -12.49
CA GLN A 135 -3.76 -16.08 -11.70
C GLN A 135 -3.51 -16.97 -10.48
N ILE A 136 -4.13 -16.60 -9.37
CA ILE A 136 -4.19 -17.39 -8.14
C ILE A 136 -5.64 -17.63 -7.75
N THR A 137 -5.90 -18.73 -7.04
CA THR A 137 -7.13 -18.89 -6.28
C THR A 137 -6.85 -18.48 -4.84
N ALA A 138 -7.69 -17.63 -4.26
CA ALA A 138 -7.60 -17.21 -2.87
C ALA A 138 -8.91 -17.50 -2.12
N GLU A 139 -8.78 -17.80 -0.83
CA GLU A 139 -9.88 -18.01 0.11
C GLU A 139 -10.04 -16.78 1.01
N LEU A 140 -11.28 -16.39 1.28
CA LEU A 140 -11.61 -15.32 2.22
C LEU A 140 -11.49 -15.86 3.65
N VAL A 141 -10.48 -15.41 4.39
CA VAL A 141 -10.15 -15.94 5.72
C VAL A 141 -10.66 -15.08 6.86
N TYR A 142 -10.90 -13.78 6.61
CA TYR A 142 -11.36 -12.84 7.64
C TYR A 142 -12.08 -11.62 7.02
N ILE A 143 -13.00 -11.03 7.78
CA ILE A 143 -13.83 -9.90 7.34
C ILE A 143 -13.92 -8.89 8.49
N THR A 144 -13.68 -7.61 8.19
CA THR A 144 -14.01 -6.48 9.09
C THR A 144 -15.11 -5.62 8.46
N ASP A 145 -15.48 -4.53 9.13
CA ASP A 145 -16.45 -3.58 8.56
C ASP A 145 -15.92 -2.86 7.31
N VAL A 146 -14.58 -2.78 7.15
CA VAL A 146 -13.87 -1.99 6.11
C VAL A 146 -12.98 -2.85 5.19
N ALA A 147 -12.91 -4.18 5.38
CA ALA A 147 -11.98 -5.01 4.61
C ALA A 147 -12.42 -6.48 4.50
N TYR A 148 -12.11 -7.08 3.34
CA TYR A 148 -12.07 -8.53 3.15
C TYR A 148 -10.61 -8.98 3.05
N VAL A 149 -10.27 -10.05 3.76
CA VAL A 149 -8.90 -10.59 3.75
C VAL A 149 -8.88 -11.91 3.00
N TRP A 150 -8.30 -11.89 1.81
CA TRP A 150 -8.13 -13.07 0.96
C TRP A 150 -6.69 -13.58 1.05
N VAL A 151 -6.52 -14.89 1.20
CA VAL A 151 -5.21 -15.56 1.23
C VAL A 151 -5.14 -16.62 0.13
N GLU A 152 -4.03 -16.69 -0.59
CA GLU A 152 -3.81 -17.70 -1.63
C GLU A 152 -4.05 -19.11 -1.07
N SER A 153 -4.89 -19.88 -1.75
CA SER A 153 -5.25 -21.24 -1.32
C SER A 153 -4.04 -22.16 -1.34
N GLY A 154 -3.87 -22.95 -0.27
CA GLY A 154 -2.77 -23.91 -0.15
C GLY A 154 -1.43 -23.32 0.31
N ARG A 155 -1.42 -22.06 0.75
CA ARG A 155 -0.28 -21.45 1.46
C ARG A 155 -0.48 -21.52 2.97
N ASP A 156 0.60 -21.82 3.68
CA ASP A 156 0.61 -21.70 5.14
C ASP A 156 0.72 -20.22 5.54
N TYR A 157 -0.06 -19.82 6.54
CA TYR A 157 -0.03 -18.47 7.11
C TYR A 157 -0.35 -18.50 8.60
N ASP A 158 0.10 -17.49 9.34
CA ASP A 158 -0.26 -17.28 10.74
C ASP A 158 -1.58 -16.51 10.82
N TYR A 159 -2.65 -17.22 11.16
CA TYR A 159 -3.99 -16.64 11.25
C TYR A 159 -4.07 -15.49 12.26
N ASP A 160 -3.45 -15.64 13.43
CA ASP A 160 -3.53 -14.63 14.50
C ASP A 160 -2.78 -13.36 14.09
N ALA A 161 -1.64 -13.51 13.39
CA ALA A 161 -0.91 -12.38 12.84
C ALA A 161 -1.70 -11.63 11.75
N VAL A 162 -2.38 -12.37 10.86
CA VAL A 162 -3.24 -11.78 9.82
C VAL A 162 -4.39 -10.99 10.44
N VAL A 163 -5.09 -11.58 11.42
CA VAL A 163 -6.19 -10.90 12.13
C VAL A 163 -5.67 -9.66 12.86
N ALA A 164 -4.57 -9.77 13.62
CA ALA A 164 -4.00 -8.61 14.32
C ALA A 164 -3.63 -7.47 13.37
N SER A 165 -3.11 -7.79 12.18
CA SER A 165 -2.77 -6.79 11.17
C SER A 165 -4.00 -6.07 10.62
N VAL A 166 -5.04 -6.81 10.23
CA VAL A 166 -6.23 -6.20 9.61
C VAL A 166 -7.11 -5.46 10.62
N GLU A 167 -7.15 -5.92 11.88
CA GLU A 167 -7.84 -5.19 12.95
C GLU A 167 -7.16 -3.85 13.21
N ARG A 168 -5.82 -3.83 13.28
CA ARG A 168 -5.08 -2.57 13.41
C ARG A 168 -5.35 -1.63 12.23
N PHE A 169 -5.37 -2.15 11.00
CA PHE A 169 -5.74 -1.35 9.83
C PHE A 169 -7.15 -0.77 9.99
N SER A 170 -8.12 -1.59 10.36
CA SER A 170 -9.53 -1.24 10.45
C SER A 170 -9.81 -0.21 11.56
N GLU A 171 -9.15 -0.36 12.71
CA GLU A 171 -9.39 0.47 13.90
C GLU A 171 -8.53 1.75 13.94
N GLN A 172 -7.39 1.78 13.25
CA GLN A 172 -6.41 2.87 13.36
C GLN A 172 -6.08 3.51 12.02
N SER A 173 -5.61 2.73 11.04
CA SER A 173 -5.15 3.27 9.76
C SER A 173 -6.29 3.86 8.94
N TYR A 174 -7.36 3.10 8.72
CA TYR A 174 -8.49 3.54 7.90
C TYR A 174 -9.17 4.81 8.47
N PRO A 175 -9.50 4.91 9.78
CA PRO A 175 -10.04 6.15 10.33
C PRO A 175 -9.11 7.36 10.19
N ALA A 176 -7.79 7.15 10.32
CA ALA A 176 -6.81 8.22 10.16
C ALA A 176 -6.71 8.72 8.71
N GLU A 177 -6.73 7.80 7.74
CA GLU A 177 -6.76 8.14 6.31
C GLU A 177 -8.01 8.91 5.94
N VAL A 178 -9.18 8.44 6.38
CA VAL A 178 -10.46 9.14 6.14
C VAL A 178 -10.50 10.52 6.81
N ALA A 179 -9.95 10.65 8.02
CA ALA A 179 -9.90 11.94 8.71
C ALA A 179 -9.02 12.97 7.97
N PHE A 180 -7.98 12.52 7.28
CA PHE A 180 -7.05 13.40 6.57
C PHE A 180 -7.46 13.67 5.11
N PHE A 181 -7.89 12.64 4.38
CA PHE A 181 -8.19 12.71 2.95
C PHE A 181 -9.68 12.83 2.62
N GLY A 182 -10.56 12.62 3.60
CA GLY A 182 -12.00 12.48 3.39
C GLY A 182 -12.40 11.03 3.07
N SER A 183 -13.70 10.79 2.97
CA SER A 183 -14.24 9.45 2.71
C SER A 183 -14.30 9.14 1.21
N GLU A 184 -14.07 7.88 0.86
CA GLU A 184 -14.35 7.30 -0.44
C GLU A 184 -15.85 7.35 -0.82
N TRP A 185 -16.13 7.12 -2.11
CA TRP A 185 -17.49 7.05 -2.63
C TRP A 185 -18.22 5.81 -2.09
N LYS A 186 -19.45 6.00 -1.59
CA LYS A 186 -20.30 4.94 -1.05
C LYS A 186 -21.67 4.88 -1.74
N PRO A 187 -22.20 3.68 -2.07
CA PRO A 187 -21.49 2.40 -2.04
C PRO A 187 -20.31 2.40 -3.03
N GLY A 188 -19.35 1.48 -2.83
CA GLY A 188 -18.20 1.35 -3.71
C GLY A 188 -18.58 1.07 -5.17
N VAL A 189 -17.60 1.08 -6.07
CA VAL A 189 -17.79 0.70 -7.49
C VAL A 189 -18.37 -0.71 -7.63
N ASP A 190 -18.09 -1.58 -6.64
CA ASP A 190 -18.61 -2.94 -6.50
C ASP A 190 -20.01 -3.01 -5.87
N LEU A 191 -20.65 -1.87 -5.62
CA LEU A 191 -21.92 -1.71 -4.91
C LEU A 191 -21.92 -2.24 -3.47
N ASN A 192 -20.75 -2.45 -2.87
CA ASN A 192 -20.65 -2.88 -1.48
C ASN A 192 -20.92 -1.69 -0.54
N PRO A 193 -21.82 -1.83 0.46
CA PRO A 193 -22.00 -0.81 1.49
C PRO A 193 -20.87 -0.80 2.54
N ARG A 194 -20.03 -1.84 2.57
CA ARG A 194 -18.77 -1.82 3.32
C ARG A 194 -17.85 -0.75 2.74
N VAL A 195 -16.95 -0.32 3.60
CA VAL A 195 -16.14 0.89 3.48
C VAL A 195 -14.80 0.61 2.87
#